data_AF-A0A7Y0HLU4-F1
#
_entry.id   AF-A0A7Y0HLU4-F1
#
_cell.length_a   1.000
_cell.length_b   1.000
_cell.length_c   1.000
_cell.angle_alpha   90.00
_cell.angle_beta   90.00
_cell.angle_gamma   90.00
#
_symmetry.space_group_name_H-M   'P 1'
#
loop_
_entity.id
_entity.type
_entity.pdbx_description
1 polymer ?
#
loop_
_entity_poly.entity_id
_entity_poly.type
_entity_poly.pdbx_seq_one_letter_code
_entity_poly.pdbx_strand_id
1 'polypeptide(L)'
;MENSFSNSNIRGKEELSFKNIEEYETNIINTIEDMISKDERICFAIIAERSDVTRFVIRQYPELRNYILKKMAYYKEIQVINKKINRSVRNLLKNNRKITFISLINKCKFSTDTVYHNEYIKQKLRSVIIENAKKNCT
;
A
#
# COMPACT_ATOMS: atom_id res chain seq x y z
N MET A 1 3.34 -10.61 -65.99
CA MET A 1 2.03 -11.12 -65.52
C MET A 1 2.35 -12.29 -64.60
N GLU A 2 2.02 -12.38 -63.33
CA GLU A 2 1.34 -11.53 -62.33
C GLU A 2 1.83 -12.00 -60.95
N ASN A 3 1.79 -11.10 -59.98
CA ASN A 3 2.17 -11.27 -58.58
C ASN A 3 1.33 -12.34 -57.85
N SER A 4 1.88 -12.93 -56.78
CA SER A 4 1.17 -12.97 -55.49
C SER A 4 2.02 -13.40 -54.28
N PHE A 5 2.30 -12.39 -53.44
CA PHE A 5 2.21 -12.38 -51.97
C PHE A 5 3.17 -13.22 -51.11
N SER A 6 4.19 -12.52 -50.60
CA SER A 6 4.70 -12.69 -49.24
C SER A 6 3.58 -12.47 -48.23
N ASN A 7 3.44 -13.36 -47.22
CA ASN A 7 2.95 -12.90 -45.92
C ASN A 7 3.53 -13.67 -44.74
N SER A 8 3.95 -12.85 -43.79
CA SER A 8 4.68 -13.07 -42.53
C SER A 8 4.00 -13.94 -41.46
N ASN A 9 4.79 -14.22 -40.42
CA ASN A 9 4.42 -14.45 -39.02
C ASN A 9 3.98 -15.85 -38.59
N ILE A 10 4.91 -16.61 -38.00
CA ILE A 10 4.57 -17.48 -36.88
C ILE A 10 5.51 -17.17 -35.70
N ARG A 11 4.99 -16.24 -34.88
CA ARG A 11 5.06 -16.17 -33.41
C ARG A 11 6.38 -16.57 -32.77
N GLY A 12 7.08 -15.56 -32.27
CA GLY A 12 7.97 -15.72 -31.13
C GLY A 12 7.25 -16.51 -30.04
N LYS A 13 7.91 -17.55 -29.53
CA LYS A 13 7.53 -18.23 -28.31
C LYS A 13 7.60 -17.20 -27.18
N GLU A 14 6.50 -16.54 -26.87
CA GLU A 14 6.30 -16.06 -25.51
C GLU A 14 6.27 -17.31 -24.64
N GLU A 15 7.36 -17.55 -23.92
CA GLU A 15 7.37 -18.51 -22.83
C GLU A 15 6.22 -18.11 -21.91
N LEU A 16 5.20 -18.97 -21.83
CA LEU A 16 4.11 -18.84 -20.86
C LEU A 16 4.72 -18.98 -19.46
N SER A 17 5.24 -17.87 -18.94
CA SER A 17 5.67 -17.78 -17.55
C SER A 17 4.41 -17.79 -16.70
N PHE A 18 4.14 -18.92 -16.08
CA PHE A 18 3.07 -19.03 -15.09
C PHE A 18 3.56 -18.36 -13.81
N LYS A 19 2.91 -17.26 -13.42
CA LYS A 19 3.17 -16.62 -12.12
C LYS A 19 2.96 -17.65 -11.01
N ASN A 20 3.92 -17.77 -10.10
CA ASN A 20 3.74 -18.54 -8.87
C ASN A 20 2.89 -17.74 -7.86
N ILE A 21 2.53 -18.38 -6.75
CA ILE A 21 1.69 -17.76 -5.73
C ILE A 21 2.37 -16.52 -5.10
N GLU A 22 3.69 -16.57 -4.91
CA GLU A 22 4.48 -15.49 -4.32
C GLU A 22 4.48 -14.23 -5.21
N GLU A 23 4.49 -14.40 -6.53
CA GLU A 23 4.35 -13.31 -7.50
C GLU A 23 2.97 -12.65 -7.42
N TYR A 24 1.90 -13.44 -7.26
CA TYR A 24 0.57 -12.86 -7.03
C TYR A 24 0.51 -12.09 -5.71
N GLU A 25 1.06 -12.64 -4.62
CA GLU A 25 1.12 -11.94 -3.33
C GLU A 25 1.88 -10.61 -3.42
N THR A 26 3.01 -10.60 -4.13
CA THR A 26 3.81 -9.40 -4.36
C THR A 26 3.03 -8.36 -5.17
N ASN A 27 2.35 -8.79 -6.23
CA ASN A 27 1.51 -7.88 -7.04
C ASN A 27 0.34 -7.31 -6.23
N ILE A 28 -0.28 -8.12 -5.35
CA ILE A 28 -1.34 -7.68 -4.44
C ILE A 28 -0.81 -6.59 -3.49
N ILE A 29 0.36 -6.81 -2.87
CA ILE A 29 0.97 -5.82 -1.97
C ILE A 29 1.26 -4.53 -2.73
N ASN A 30 1.96 -4.61 -3.87
CA ASN A 30 2.31 -3.45 -4.68
C ASN A 30 1.08 -2.66 -5.12
N THR A 31 0.02 -3.36 -5.53
CA THR A 31 -1.26 -2.74 -5.90
C THR A 31 -1.88 -1.98 -4.72
N ILE A 32 -1.90 -2.60 -3.53
CA ILE A 32 -2.46 -1.95 -2.34
C ILE A 32 -1.63 -0.73 -1.95
N GLU A 33 -0.30 -0.81 -2.00
CA GLU A 33 0.59 0.30 -1.67
C GLU A 33 0.48 1.47 -2.65
N ASP A 34 0.38 1.18 -3.95
CA ASP A 34 0.10 2.19 -4.98
C ASP A 34 -1.23 2.90 -4.72
N MET A 35 -2.30 2.14 -4.44
CA MET A 35 -3.60 2.70 -4.09
C MET A 35 -3.54 3.60 -2.85
N ILE A 36 -2.76 3.24 -1.83
CA ILE A 36 -2.56 4.07 -0.64
C ILE A 36 -1.84 5.36 -0.96
N SER A 37 -0.79 5.29 -1.79
CA SER A 37 0.00 6.46 -2.18
C SER A 37 -0.85 7.51 -2.91
N LYS A 38 -1.90 7.06 -3.62
CA LYS A 38 -2.84 7.89 -4.37
C LYS A 38 -4.12 8.25 -3.60
N ASP A 39 -4.23 7.87 -2.32
CA ASP A 39 -5.46 7.99 -1.50
C ASP A 39 -6.70 7.35 -2.15
N GLU A 40 -6.50 6.28 -2.93
CA GLU A 40 -7.58 5.54 -3.59
C GLU A 40 -8.34 4.62 -2.61
N ARG A 41 -9.61 4.35 -2.96
CA ARG A 41 -10.45 3.44 -2.18
C ARG A 41 -10.02 1.98 -2.36
N ILE A 42 -9.57 1.36 -1.27
CA ILE A 42 -9.20 -0.06 -1.21
C ILE A 42 -10.44 -0.97 -1.32
N CYS A 43 -10.59 -1.67 -2.45
CA CYS A 43 -11.68 -2.59 -2.76
C CYS A 43 -11.15 -3.92 -3.33
N PHE A 44 -11.75 -5.04 -2.94
CA PHE A 44 -11.30 -6.38 -3.34
C PHE A 44 -11.28 -6.54 -4.86
N ALA A 45 -12.36 -6.12 -5.54
CA ALA A 45 -12.49 -6.29 -6.98
C ALA A 45 -11.37 -5.56 -7.76
N ILE A 46 -11.06 -4.32 -7.36
CA ILE A 46 -10.02 -3.50 -7.97
C ILE A 46 -8.64 -4.11 -7.74
N ILE A 47 -8.38 -4.60 -6.52
CA ILE A 47 -7.11 -5.25 -6.19
C ILE A 47 -6.94 -6.54 -6.99
N ALA A 48 -7.96 -7.39 -7.00
CA ALA A 48 -7.93 -8.64 -7.75
C ALA A 48 -7.70 -8.39 -9.25
N GLU A 49 -8.37 -7.39 -9.83
CA GLU A 49 -8.18 -6.99 -11.22
C GLU A 49 -6.76 -6.49 -11.51
N ARG A 50 -6.27 -5.50 -10.76
CA ARG A 50 -4.95 -4.89 -10.98
C ARG A 50 -3.78 -5.81 -10.63
N SER A 51 -4.02 -6.87 -9.86
CA SER A 51 -3.02 -7.89 -9.51
C SER A 51 -3.13 -9.16 -10.36
N ASP A 52 -3.92 -9.16 -11.43
CA ASP A 52 -4.19 -10.30 -12.31
C ASP A 52 -4.78 -11.54 -11.61
N VAL A 53 -5.42 -11.35 -10.45
CA VAL A 53 -6.05 -12.42 -9.68
C VAL A 53 -7.47 -12.66 -10.21
N THR A 54 -7.53 -13.43 -11.29
CA THR A 54 -8.80 -13.81 -11.91
C THR A 54 -9.53 -14.90 -11.11
N ARG A 55 -10.78 -15.20 -11.49
CA ARG A 55 -11.53 -16.34 -10.92
C ARG A 55 -10.82 -17.68 -11.14
N PHE A 56 -10.09 -17.83 -12.25
CA PHE A 56 -9.31 -19.03 -12.53
C PHE A 56 -8.12 -19.14 -11.56
N VAL A 57 -7.39 -18.05 -11.36
CA VAL A 57 -6.29 -17.98 -10.40
C VAL A 57 -6.78 -18.27 -8.98
N ILE A 58 -7.94 -17.76 -8.55
CA ILE A 58 -8.52 -18.08 -7.24
C ILE A 58 -8.92 -19.55 -7.13
N ARG A 59 -9.35 -20.21 -8.23
CA ARG A 59 -9.64 -21.65 -8.20
C ARG A 59 -8.36 -22.47 -8.04
N GLN A 60 -7.26 -22.01 -8.64
CA GLN A 60 -5.95 -22.64 -8.53
C GLN A 60 -5.28 -22.38 -7.17
N TYR A 61 -5.46 -21.18 -6.62
CA TYR A 61 -4.89 -20.69 -5.35
C TYR A 61 -5.98 -20.02 -4.48
N PRO A 62 -6.86 -20.81 -3.83
CA PRO A 62 -7.99 -20.27 -3.05
C PRO A 62 -7.59 -19.35 -1.90
N GLU A 63 -6.40 -19.56 -1.33
CA GLU A 63 -5.80 -18.78 -0.26
C GLU A 63 -5.58 -17.31 -0.63
N LEU A 64 -5.39 -16.98 -1.91
CA LEU A 64 -5.22 -15.60 -2.37
C LEU A 64 -6.43 -14.73 -2.04
N ARG A 65 -7.64 -15.30 -2.03
CA ARG A 65 -8.85 -14.57 -1.62
C ARG A 65 -8.73 -14.08 -0.19
N ASN A 66 -8.33 -14.98 0.72
CA ASN A 66 -8.17 -14.64 2.14
C ASN A 66 -6.97 -13.72 2.36
N TYR A 67 -5.90 -13.91 1.58
CA TYR A 67 -4.74 -13.04 1.59
C TYR A 67 -5.11 -11.59 1.27
N ILE A 68 -5.81 -11.36 0.15
CA ILE A 68 -6.27 -10.03 -0.25
C ILE A 68 -7.11 -9.40 0.87
N LEU A 69 -8.09 -10.14 1.42
CA LEU A 69 -8.96 -9.61 2.48
C LEU A 69 -8.17 -9.22 3.74
N LYS A 70 -7.20 -10.05 4.17
CA LYS A 70 -6.35 -9.75 5.32
C LYS A 70 -5.48 -8.51 5.08
N LYS A 71 -4.82 -8.43 3.92
CA LYS A 71 -4.00 -7.27 3.56
C LYS A 71 -4.84 -6.00 3.44
N MET A 72 -6.01 -6.07 2.82
CA MET A 72 -6.93 -4.93 2.75
C MET A 72 -7.30 -4.39 4.12
N ALA A 73 -7.63 -5.26 5.09
CA ALA A 73 -7.98 -4.83 6.44
C ALA A 73 -6.80 -4.11 7.11
N TYR A 74 -5.63 -4.75 7.10
CA TYR A 74 -4.39 -4.20 7.64
C TYR A 74 -4.03 -2.83 7.05
N TYR A 75 -4.04 -2.70 5.73
CA TYR A 75 -3.66 -1.45 5.06
C TYR A 75 -4.70 -0.33 5.22
N LYS A 76 -5.99 -0.66 5.40
CA LYS A 76 -7.02 0.33 5.78
C LYS A 76 -6.76 0.89 7.17
N GLU A 77 -6.37 0.06 8.13
CA GLU A 77 -5.97 0.52 9.46
C GLU A 77 -4.77 1.47 9.37
N ILE A 78 -3.76 1.10 8.57
CA ILE A 78 -2.60 1.96 8.28
C ILE A 78 -3.04 3.33 7.71
N GLN A 79 -3.93 3.35 6.72
CA GLN A 79 -4.42 4.60 6.13
C GLN A 79 -5.08 5.50 7.20
N VAL A 80 -5.91 4.92 8.07
CA VAL A 80 -6.56 5.67 9.16
C VAL A 80 -5.52 6.25 10.12
N ILE A 81 -4.54 5.44 10.53
CA ILE A 81 -3.44 5.88 11.40
C ILE A 81 -2.66 7.03 10.75
N ASN A 82 -2.26 6.88 9.49
CA ASN A 82 -1.50 7.89 8.75
C ASN A 82 -2.28 9.19 8.61
N LYS A 83 -3.57 9.13 8.25
CA LYS A 83 -4.44 10.32 8.18
C LYS A 83 -4.53 11.02 9.53
N LYS A 84 -4.65 10.27 10.62
CA LYS A 84 -4.72 10.80 11.99
C LYS A 84 -3.42 11.50 12.38
N ILE A 85 -2.27 10.87 12.15
CA ILE A 85 -0.94 11.45 12.42
C ILE A 85 -0.71 12.72 11.59
N ASN A 86 -0.92 12.65 10.27
CA ASN A 86 -0.72 13.78 9.37
C ASN A 86 -1.63 14.96 9.71
N ARG A 87 -2.89 14.71 10.12
CA ARG A 87 -3.80 15.75 10.61
C ARG A 87 -3.30 16.37 11.91
N SER A 88 -2.77 15.57 12.83
CA SER A 88 -2.20 16.08 14.09
C SER A 88 -0.97 16.95 13.87
N VAL A 89 -0.06 16.53 12.98
CA VAL A 89 1.12 17.31 12.56
C VAL A 89 0.70 18.68 12.02
N ARG A 90 -0.19 18.71 11.01
CA ARG A 90 -0.69 19.95 10.43
C ARG A 90 -1.31 20.88 11.48
N ASN A 91 -2.08 20.33 12.41
CA ASN A 91 -2.67 21.12 13.49
C ASN A 91 -1.63 21.66 14.49
N LEU A 92 -0.57 20.92 14.80
CA LEU A 92 0.48 21.40 15.70
C LEU A 92 1.27 22.53 15.04
N LEU A 93 1.66 22.35 13.78
CA LEU A 93 2.38 23.37 13.00
C LEU A 93 1.55 24.65 12.86
N LYS A 94 0.26 24.54 12.52
CA LYS A 94 -0.64 25.71 12.41
C LYS A 94 -0.73 26.52 13.72
N ASN A 95 -0.56 25.87 14.86
CA ASN A 95 -0.60 26.50 16.18
C ASN A 95 0.80 26.86 16.72
N ASN A 96 1.85 26.85 15.88
CA ASN A 96 3.24 27.08 16.24
C ASN A 96 3.72 26.21 17.43
N ARG A 97 3.19 25.00 17.55
CA ARG A 97 3.59 24.06 18.60
C ARG A 97 4.70 23.14 18.10
N LYS A 98 5.69 22.89 18.97
CA LYS A 98 6.78 21.96 18.70
C LYS A 98 6.23 20.54 18.50
N ILE A 99 6.69 19.86 17.45
CA ILE A 99 6.38 18.45 17.20
C ILE A 99 7.35 17.59 18.00
N THR A 100 6.83 17.00 19.07
CA THR A 100 7.50 15.99 19.90
C THR A 100 6.68 14.71 19.94
N PHE A 101 7.30 13.61 20.37
CA PHE A 101 6.62 12.31 20.50
C PHE A 101 5.36 12.41 21.37
N ILE A 102 5.48 13.00 22.56
CA ILE A 102 4.35 13.22 23.48
C ILE A 102 3.28 14.13 22.87
N SER A 103 3.67 15.20 22.18
CA SER A 103 2.70 16.11 21.55
C SER A 103 1.85 15.40 20.48
N LEU A 104 2.45 14.48 19.72
CA LEU A 104 1.76 13.72 18.69
C LEU A 104 0.85 12.64 19.30
N ILE A 105 1.32 11.91 20.32
CA ILE A 105 0.49 10.95 21.06
C ILE A 105 -0.77 11.62 21.58
N ASN A 106 -0.61 12.74 22.29
CA ASN A 106 -1.71 13.48 22.89
C ASN A 106 -2.67 14.02 21.81
N LYS A 107 -2.13 14.62 20.73
CA LYS A 107 -2.95 15.18 19.65
C LYS A 107 -3.69 14.11 18.85
N CYS A 108 -3.04 12.96 18.63
CA CYS A 108 -3.64 11.79 17.99
C CYS A 108 -4.55 11.01 18.93
N LYS A 109 -4.61 11.32 20.23
CA LYS A 109 -5.35 10.52 21.22
C LYS A 109 -5.00 9.03 21.17
N PHE A 110 -3.72 8.71 21.03
CA PHE A 110 -3.25 7.34 21.22
C PHE A 110 -2.96 7.14 22.71
N SER A 111 -3.30 5.98 23.27
CA SER A 111 -2.80 5.63 24.59
C SER A 111 -1.33 5.23 24.50
N THR A 112 -0.59 5.39 25.59
CA THR A 112 0.79 4.93 25.69
C THR A 112 0.91 3.44 25.41
N ASP A 113 -0.05 2.65 25.90
CA ASP A 113 -0.15 1.21 25.66
C ASP A 113 -0.30 0.87 24.17
N THR A 114 -1.20 1.55 23.45
CA THR A 114 -1.36 1.36 22.00
C THR A 114 -0.06 1.68 21.25
N VAL A 115 0.64 2.74 21.63
CA VAL A 115 1.90 3.11 20.97
C VAL A 115 3.02 2.13 21.31
N TYR A 116 3.01 1.56 22.51
CA TYR A 116 4.01 0.57 22.92
C TYR A 116 3.87 -0.75 22.16
N HIS A 117 2.64 -1.24 22.01
CA HIS A 117 2.34 -2.53 21.37
C HIS A 117 2.20 -2.44 19.85
N ASN A 118 1.90 -1.27 19.28
CA ASN A 118 1.80 -1.08 17.85
C ASN A 118 3.08 -0.45 17.28
N GLU A 119 4.00 -1.31 16.83
CA GLU A 119 5.30 -0.89 16.30
C GLU A 119 5.16 0.02 15.08
N TYR A 120 4.13 -0.16 14.25
CA TYR A 120 3.87 0.73 13.10
C TYR A 120 3.61 2.18 13.56
N ILE A 121 2.71 2.39 14.53
CA ILE A 121 2.42 3.72 15.08
C ILE A 121 3.70 4.34 15.64
N LYS A 122 4.44 3.58 16.46
CA LYS A 122 5.67 4.05 17.10
C LYS A 122 6.72 4.49 16.08
N GLN A 123 6.97 3.68 15.05
CA GLN A 123 7.93 4.00 14.01
C GLN A 123 7.47 5.17 13.14
N LYS A 124 6.18 5.23 12.81
CA LYS A 124 5.63 6.36 12.03
C LYS A 124 5.74 7.68 12.79
N LEU A 125 5.47 7.69 14.10
CA LEU A 125 5.66 8.88 14.93
C LEU A 125 7.13 9.32 14.96
N ARG A 126 8.07 8.38 15.10
CA ARG A 126 9.51 8.67 15.05
C ARG A 126 9.93 9.27 13.71
N SER A 127 9.50 8.67 12.59
CA SER A 127 9.84 9.16 11.25
C SER A 127 9.39 10.61 11.05
N VAL A 128 8.14 10.91 11.43
CA VAL A 128 7.56 12.25 11.32
C VAL A 128 8.33 13.29 12.13
N ILE A 129 8.79 12.93 13.35
CA ILE A 129 9.59 13.84 14.18
C ILE A 129 10.94 14.13 13.52
N ILE A 130 11.62 13.09 13.02
CA ILE A 130 12.92 13.22 12.34
C ILE A 130 12.77 14.08 11.08
N GLU A 131 11.77 13.80 10.24
CA GLU A 131 11.48 14.57 9.03
C GLU A 131 11.19 16.04 9.36
N ASN A 132 10.42 16.30 10.41
CA ASN A 132 10.13 17.66 10.83
C ASN A 132 11.36 18.38 11.40
N ALA A 133 12.23 17.68 12.15
CA ALA A 133 13.46 18.27 12.65
C ALA A 133 14.38 18.69 11.50
N LYS A 134 14.55 17.83 10.47
CA LYS A 134 15.35 18.13 9.28
C LYS A 134 14.87 19.39 8.56
N LYS A 135 13.55 19.58 8.41
CA LYS A 135 12.96 20.76 7.75
C LYS A 135 13.19 22.08 8.47
N ASN A 136 13.47 22.06 9.78
CA ASN A 136 13.73 23.27 10.56
C ASN A 136 15.24 23.60 10.63
N CYS A 137 16.11 22.74 10.10
CA CYS A 137 17.57 22.93 10.07
C CYS A 137 18.11 23.39 8.70
N THR A 138 17.24 23.52 7.70
CA THR A 138 17.50 24.09 6.36
C THR A 138 16.74 25.38 6.20
#